data_AF-A0A9E4JFJ9-F1
#
_entry.id   AF-A0A9E4JFJ9-F1
#
_cell.length_a   1.000
_cell.length_b   1.000
_cell.length_c   1.000
_cell.angle_alpha   90.00
_cell.angle_beta   90.00
_cell.angle_gamma   90.00
#
_symmetry.space_group_name_H-M   'P 1'
#
loop_
_entity.id
_entity.type
_entity.pdbx_description
1 polymer ?
#
loop_
_entity_poly.entity_id
_entity_poly.type
_entity_poly.pdbx_seq_one_letter_code
_entity_poly.pdbx_strand_id
1 'polypeptide(L)'
;MTVESIINVLKSVRFVVDAQGHKTAAQLSISDWETLLNWIEDREDEAIFKEAMRQLKEAGGNPQKAGWLDWESVKSQWDQD
;
A
#
# COMPACT_ATOMS: atom_id res chain seq x y z
N MET A 1 -3.56 -7.13 7.85
CA MET A 1 -2.74 -6.85 9.05
C MET A 1 -3.58 -6.13 10.12
N THR A 2 -3.32 -6.27 11.43
CA THR A 2 -4.13 -5.58 12.46
C THR A 2 -3.52 -4.22 12.85
N VAL A 3 -4.37 -3.29 13.31
CA VAL A 3 -3.92 -1.99 13.83
C VAL A 3 -3.02 -2.15 15.07
N GLU A 4 -3.22 -3.19 15.86
CA GLU A 4 -2.38 -3.49 17.02
C GLU A 4 -0.93 -3.86 16.62
N SER A 5 -0.78 -4.61 15.52
CA SER A 5 0.54 -4.96 14.96
C SER A 5 1.32 -3.72 14.55
N ILE A 6 0.69 -2.75 13.88
CA ILE A 6 1.38 -1.55 13.41
C ILE A 6 1.77 -0.62 14.57
N ILE A 7 0.95 -0.54 15.62
CA ILE A 7 1.29 0.25 16.81
C ILE A 7 2.55 -0.29 17.48
N ASN A 8 2.73 -1.61 17.52
CA ASN A 8 3.92 -2.22 18.10
C ASN A 8 5.18 -1.92 17.27
N VAL A 9 5.08 -1.95 15.93
CA VAL A 9 6.14 -1.52 15.02
C VAL A 9 6.53 -0.06 15.26
N LEU A 10 5.55 0.85 15.35
CA LEU A 10 5.85 2.27 15.57
C LEU A 10 6.51 2.54 16.94
N LYS A 11 6.22 1.71 17.94
CA LYS A 11 6.86 1.79 19.26
C LYS A 11 8.28 1.19 19.29
N SER A 12 8.65 0.35 18.33
CA SER A 12 9.99 -0.26 18.26
C SER A 12 11.05 0.66 17.63
N VAL A 13 10.61 1.75 16.98
CA VAL A 13 11.49 2.71 16.30
C VAL A 13 12.55 3.26 17.24
N ARG A 14 13.81 3.15 16.82
CA ARG A 14 14.95 3.83 17.44
C ARG A 14 15.36 5.01 16.58
N PHE A 15 15.84 6.09 17.19
CA PHE A 15 16.28 7.27 16.44
C PHE A 15 17.79 7.42 16.50
N VAL A 16 18.40 7.68 15.35
CA VAL A 16 19.76 8.19 15.27
C VAL A 16 19.70 9.69 15.53
N VAL A 17 20.57 10.17 16.42
CA VAL A 17 20.59 11.56 16.87
C VAL A 17 21.94 12.17 16.48
N ASP A 18 21.92 13.38 15.89
CA ASP A 18 23.13 14.12 15.55
C ASP A 18 23.80 14.75 16.79
N ALA A 19 24.93 15.42 16.57
CA ALA A 19 25.68 16.07 17.65
C ALA A 19 24.94 17.28 18.27
N GLN A 20 23.90 17.79 17.60
CA GLN A 20 23.07 18.90 18.03
C GLN A 20 21.80 18.41 18.76
N GLY A 21 21.57 17.10 18.84
CA GLY A 21 20.41 16.51 19.50
C GLY A 21 19.19 16.30 18.58
N HIS A 22 19.32 16.52 17.26
CA HIS A 22 18.22 16.30 16.32
C HIS A 22 18.14 14.84 15.88
N LYS A 23 16.93 14.32 15.77
CA LYS A 23 16.66 13.01 15.17
C LYS A 23 16.86 13.10 13.66
N THR A 24 17.84 12.39 13.13
CA THR A 24 18.20 12.45 11.70
C THR A 24 17.81 11.19 10.93
N ALA A 25 17.63 10.07 11.62
CA ALA A 25 17.11 8.84 11.03
C ALA A 25 16.27 8.03 12.03
N ALA A 26 15.38 7.21 11.48
CA ALA A 26 14.63 6.20 12.21
C ALA A 26 15.16 4.81 11.81
N GLN A 27 15.42 3.97 12.81
CA GLN A 27 15.90 2.61 12.65
C GLN A 27 14.82 1.64 13.11
N LEU A 28 14.50 0.69 12.25
CA LEU A 28 13.59 -0.44 12.48
C LEU A 28 14.32 -1.74 12.18
N SER A 29 13.81 -2.85 12.71
CA SER A 29 14.18 -4.17 12.17
C SER A 29 13.64 -4.29 10.74
N ILE A 30 14.27 -5.12 9.90
CA ILE A 30 13.78 -5.32 8.52
C ILE A 30 12.34 -5.85 8.51
N SER A 31 12.01 -6.78 9.41
CA SER A 31 10.64 -7.29 9.55
C SER A 31 9.63 -6.21 9.94
N ASP A 32 10.01 -5.30 10.85
CA ASP A 32 9.14 -4.19 11.23
C ASP A 32 8.98 -3.18 10.10
N TRP A 33 10.05 -2.93 9.33
CA TRP A 33 10.00 -2.10 8.14
C TRP A 33 9.07 -2.67 7.07
N GLU A 34 9.19 -3.96 6.74
CA GLU A 34 8.30 -4.63 5.79
C GLU A 34 6.85 -4.63 6.28
N THR A 35 6.63 -4.81 7.59
CA THR A 35 5.29 -4.73 8.20
C THR A 35 4.70 -3.33 8.05
N LEU A 36 5.49 -2.28 8.29
CA LEU A 36 5.06 -0.90 8.08
C LEU A 36 4.77 -0.60 6.61
N LEU A 37 5.65 -1.04 5.70
CA LEU A 37 5.50 -0.80 4.27
C LEU A 37 4.23 -1.46 3.72
N ASN A 38 4.05 -2.76 3.96
CA ASN A 38 2.86 -3.49 3.55
C ASN A 38 1.57 -2.86 4.11
N TRP A 39 1.61 -2.34 5.35
CA TRP A 39 0.45 -1.66 5.93
C TRP A 39 0.13 -0.35 5.20
N ILE A 40 1.14 0.42 4.77
CA ILE A 40 0.93 1.65 3.99
C ILE A 40 0.35 1.30 2.62
N GLU A 41 0.92 0.31 1.93
CA GLU A 41 0.46 -0.17 0.63
C GLU A 41 -1.01 -0.65 0.70
N ASP A 42 -1.38 -1.45 1.71
CA ASP A 42 -2.77 -1.87 1.94
C ASP A 42 -3.74 -0.67 2.03
N ARG A 43 -3.31 0.46 2.62
CA ARG A 43 -4.15 1.66 2.75
C ARG A 43 -4.24 2.46 1.47
N GLU A 44 -3.18 2.51 0.70
CA GLU A 44 -3.19 3.14 -0.63
C GLU A 44 -4.07 2.33 -1.60
N ASP A 45 -3.91 1.01 -1.61
CA ASP A 45 -4.72 0.08 -2.41
C ASP A 45 -6.21 0.12 -2.03
N GLU A 46 -6.53 0.28 -0.74
CA GLU A 46 -7.92 0.43 -0.29
C GLU A 46 -8.61 1.64 -0.95
N ALA A 47 -7.88 2.76 -1.13
CA ALA A 47 -8.41 3.94 -1.79
C ALA A 47 -8.65 3.71 -3.28
N ILE A 48 -7.70 3.06 -3.97
CA ILE A 48 -7.83 2.68 -5.39
C ILE A 48 -9.02 1.73 -5.57
N PHE A 49 -9.15 0.72 -4.72
CA PHE A 49 -10.25 -0.24 -4.75
C PHE A 49 -11.61 0.43 -4.55
N LYS A 50 -11.72 1.33 -3.55
CA LYS A 50 -12.97 2.06 -3.30
C LYS A 50 -13.41 2.88 -4.50
N GLU A 51 -12.47 3.56 -5.15
CA GLU A 51 -12.74 4.36 -6.34
C GLU A 51 -13.14 3.48 -7.54
N ALA A 52 -12.42 2.37 -7.77
CA ALA A 52 -12.76 1.41 -8.82
C ALA A 52 -14.16 0.79 -8.61
N MET A 53 -14.51 0.47 -7.36
CA MET A 53 -15.84 -0.05 -7.02
C MET A 53 -16.94 0.99 -7.19
N ARG A 54 -16.67 2.28 -6.90
CA ARG A 54 -17.60 3.38 -7.17
C ARG A 54 -17.92 3.45 -8.67
N GLN A 55 -16.89 3.44 -9.51
CA GLN A 55 -17.04 3.49 -10.98
C GLN A 55 -17.78 2.26 -11.51
N LEU A 56 -17.47 1.06 -11.01
CA LEU A 56 -18.17 -0.18 -11.37
C LEU A 56 -19.67 -0.10 -11.03
N LYS A 57 -20.00 0.45 -9.87
CA LYS A 57 -21.39 0.65 -9.45
C LYS A 57 -22.13 1.63 -10.36
N GLU A 58 -21.49 2.74 -10.74
CA GLU A 58 -22.04 3.72 -11.70
C GLU A 58 -22.25 3.11 -13.09
N ALA A 59 -21.40 2.17 -13.49
CA ALA A 59 -21.54 1.38 -14.71
C ALA A 59 -22.59 0.25 -14.62
N GLY A 60 -23.34 0.17 -13.52
CA GLY A 60 -24.37 -0.85 -13.30
C GLY A 60 -23.80 -2.25 -13.05
N GLY A 61 -22.58 -2.34 -12.52
CA GLY A 61 -21.91 -3.61 -12.24
C GLY A 61 -21.28 -4.27 -13.48
N ASN A 62 -21.18 -3.57 -14.61
CA ASN A 62 -20.57 -4.08 -15.83
C ASN A 62 -19.12 -3.57 -15.97
N PRO A 63 -18.09 -4.43 -15.84
CA PRO A 63 -16.69 -4.01 -15.89
C PRO A 63 -16.29 -3.37 -17.22
N GLN A 64 -16.80 -3.86 -18.36
CA GLN A 64 -16.51 -3.29 -19.67
C GLN A 64 -17.04 -1.86 -19.81
N LYS A 65 -18.24 -1.59 -19.25
CA LYS A 65 -18.79 -0.23 -19.19
C LYS A 65 -18.05 0.68 -18.22
N ALA A 66 -17.40 0.11 -17.19
CA ALA A 66 -16.51 0.83 -16.28
C ALA A 66 -15.12 1.07 -16.87
N GLY A 67 -14.86 0.65 -18.12
CA GLY A 67 -13.57 0.84 -18.79
C GLY A 67 -12.49 -0.16 -18.38
N TRP A 68 -12.85 -1.25 -17.70
CA TRP A 68 -11.87 -2.26 -17.29
C TRP A 68 -11.45 -3.12 -18.49
N LEU A 69 -10.15 -3.44 -18.55
CA LEU A 69 -9.58 -4.30 -19.57
C LEU A 69 -9.78 -5.77 -19.19
N ASP A 70 -10.06 -6.60 -20.18
CA ASP A 70 -10.06 -8.05 -20.01
C ASP A 70 -8.62 -8.55 -19.84
N TRP A 71 -8.35 -9.26 -18.75
CA TRP A 71 -7.01 -9.73 -18.40
C TRP A 71 -6.41 -10.62 -19.48
N GLU A 72 -7.20 -11.55 -20.02
CA GLU A 72 -6.75 -12.46 -21.09
C GLU A 72 -6.32 -11.70 -22.36
N SER A 73 -6.92 -10.54 -22.59
CA SER A 73 -6.62 -9.68 -23.73
C SER A 73 -5.34 -8.84 -23.57
N VAL A 74 -4.87 -8.60 -22.34
CA VAL A 74 -3.73 -7.69 -22.08
C VAL A 74 -2.52 -8.37 -21.43
N LYS A 75 -2.66 -9.58 -20.88
CA LYS A 75 -1.59 -10.26 -20.12
C LYS A 75 -0.25 -10.38 -20.85
N SER A 76 -0.27 -10.57 -22.17
CA SER A 76 0.97 -10.71 -22.97
C SER A 76 1.79 -9.42 -23.09
N GLN A 77 1.21 -8.27 -22.75
CA GLN A 77 1.89 -6.98 -22.73
C GLN A 77 2.61 -6.74 -21.39
N TRP A 78 2.29 -7.52 -20.35
CA TRP A 78 2.87 -7.35 -19.01
C TRP A 78 4.19 -8.08 -18.81
N ASP A 79 4.45 -9.17 -19.53
CA ASP A 79 5.70 -9.95 -19.42
C ASP A 79 6.92 -9.28 -20.08
N GLN A 80 6.84 -8.00 -20.48
CA GLN A 80 7.89 -7.28 -21.22
C GLN A 80 8.65 -6.20 -20.42
N ASP A 81 8.37 -6.05 -19.13
CA ASP A 81 9.07 -5.15 -18.19
C ASP A 81 9.80 -5.94 -17.08
#